data_AF-A0A3S2CB62-F1
#
_entry.id   AF-A0A3S2CB62-F1
#
_cell.length_a   1.000
_cell.length_b   1.000
_cell.length_c   1.000
_cell.angle_alpha   90.00
_cell.angle_beta   90.00
_cell.angle_gamma   90.00
#
_symmetry.space_group_name_H-M   'P 1'
#
loop_
_entity.id
_entity.type
_entity.pdbx_description
1 polymer ?
#
loop_
_entity_poly.entity_id
_entity_poly.type
_entity_poly.pdbx_seq_one_letter_code
_entity_poly.pdbx_strand_id
1 'polypeptide(L)' 'MSSVTTHYGSDGIVERMLAAIPDAKPDSLSAAQLYPFDQLHGRELIATQDHAARLAPSPTDRILDIGSGIGGPARFLAAA' A
#
# COMPACT_ATOMS: atom_id res chain seq x y z
N MET A 1 -18.19 12.67 13.95
CA MET A 1 -17.30 12.20 12.87
C MET A 1 -17.39 10.69 12.84
N SER A 2 -17.58 10.05 11.68
CA SER A 2 -17.54 8.58 11.63
C SER A 2 -16.12 8.10 11.90
N SER A 3 -15.97 6.94 12.53
CA SER A 3 -14.65 6.32 12.64
C SER A 3 -14.13 5.97 11.24
N VAL A 4 -12.81 5.84 11.11
CA VAL A 4 -12.16 5.33 9.88
C VAL A 4 -12.73 3.96 9.52
N THR A 5 -12.91 3.08 10.52
CA THR A 5 -13.51 1.76 10.37
C THR A 5 -14.95 1.83 9.85
N THR A 6 -15.76 2.77 10.33
CA THR A 6 -17.14 2.95 9.84
C THR A 6 -17.19 3.50 8.41
N HIS A 7 -16.20 4.30 8.00
CA HIS A 7 -16.18 4.91 6.67
C HIS A 7 -15.63 3.96 5.59
N TYR A 8 -14.54 3.25 5.89
CA TYR A 8 -13.84 2.39 4.93
C TYR A 8 -14.10 0.90 5.12
N GLY A 9 -14.58 0.51 6.31
CA GLY A 9 -14.86 -0.88 6.61
C GLY A 9 -16.07 -1.40 5.85
N SER A 10 -16.03 -2.69 5.56
CA SER A 10 -17.20 -3.47 5.14
C SER A 10 -17.04 -4.89 5.67
N ASP A 11 -18.15 -5.56 5.95
CA ASP A 11 -18.14 -6.92 6.47
C ASP A 11 -17.30 -7.82 5.55
N GLY A 12 -16.40 -8.62 6.12
CA GLY A 12 -15.59 -9.58 5.36
C GLY A 12 -14.51 -8.98 4.45
N ILE A 13 -14.14 -7.70 4.61
CA ILE A 13 -13.18 -7.03 3.71
C ILE A 13 -11.80 -7.69 3.68
N VAL A 14 -11.31 -8.15 4.82
CA VAL A 14 -10.00 -8.80 4.92
C VAL A 14 -10.00 -10.13 4.18
N GLU A 15 -11.05 -10.93 4.37
CA GLU A 15 -11.24 -12.23 3.72
C GLU A 15 -11.32 -12.08 2.20
N ARG A 16 -12.06 -11.06 1.72
CA ARG A 16 -12.13 -10.76 0.28
C ARG A 16 -10.78 -10.33 -0.29
N MET A 17 -10.04 -9.50 0.44
CA MET A 17 -8.69 -9.09 0.02
C MET A 17 -7.74 -10.28 -0.05
N LEU A 18 -7.69 -11.12 0.99
CA LEU A 18 -6.84 -12.30 1.04
C LEU A 18 -7.20 -13.31 -0.07
N ALA A 19 -8.49 -13.52 -0.35
CA ALA A 19 -8.95 -14.40 -1.43
C ALA A 19 -8.56 -13.90 -2.84
N ALA A 20 -8.35 -12.59 -3.00
CA ALA A 20 -7.93 -11.99 -4.26
C ALA A 20 -6.40 -11.99 -4.47
N ILE A 21 -5.62 -12.30 -3.43
CA ILE A 21 -4.16 -12.38 -3.50
C ILE A 21 -3.74 -13.83 -3.84
N PRO A 22 -3.03 -14.06 -4.96
CA PRO A 22 -2.48 -15.39 -5.27
C PRO A 22 -1.50 -15.85 -4.20
N ASP A 23 -1.61 -17.12 -3.80
CA ASP A 23 -0.76 -17.77 -2.78
C ASP A 23 -0.67 -16.99 -1.46
N ALA A 24 -1.76 -16.32 -1.09
CA ALA A 24 -1.83 -15.51 0.13
C ALA A 24 -1.45 -16.34 1.36
N LYS A 25 -0.37 -15.91 2.01
CA LYS A 25 -0.02 -16.33 3.37
C LYS A 25 -0.20 -15.10 4.25
N PRO A 26 -1.31 -14.99 5.01
CA PRO A 26 -1.69 -13.77 5.72
C PRO A 26 -0.56 -13.14 6.54
N ASP A 27 0.28 -13.97 7.18
CA ASP A 27 1.39 -13.53 8.03
C ASP A 27 2.71 -13.29 7.28
N SER A 28 2.72 -13.39 5.95
CA SER A 28 3.94 -13.26 5.12
C SER A 28 3.69 -12.70 3.72
N LEU A 29 2.71 -11.79 3.61
CA LEU A 29 2.45 -11.08 2.36
C LEU A 29 3.62 -10.16 1.99
N SER A 30 4.06 -10.23 0.73
CA SER A 30 5.00 -9.26 0.17
C SER A 30 4.31 -7.92 -0.09
N ALA A 31 5.09 -6.82 -0.13
CA ALA A 31 4.56 -5.52 -0.53
C ALA A 31 3.89 -5.58 -1.91
N ALA A 32 4.51 -6.30 -2.87
CA ALA A 32 4.00 -6.42 -4.22
C ALA A 32 2.61 -7.09 -4.32
N GLN A 33 2.32 -8.04 -3.42
CA GLN A 33 0.99 -8.67 -3.33
C GLN A 33 -0.10 -7.68 -2.87
N LEU A 34 0.29 -6.58 -2.22
CA LEU A 34 -0.65 -5.57 -1.70
C LEU A 34 -0.90 -4.40 -2.67
N TYR A 35 -0.04 -4.21 -3.68
CA TYR A 35 -0.13 -3.08 -4.61
C TYR A 35 -1.51 -2.86 -5.25
N PRO A 36 -2.29 -3.90 -5.61
CA PRO A 36 -3.64 -3.68 -6.15
C PRO A 36 -4.63 -3.04 -5.16
N PHE A 37 -4.33 -3.07 -3.86
CA PHE A 37 -5.25 -2.69 -2.79
C PHE A 37 -4.78 -1.48 -1.97
N ASP A 38 -3.49 -1.13 -2.03
CA ASP A 38 -2.89 -0.17 -1.10
C ASP A 38 -2.45 1.18 -1.66
N GLN A 39 -2.68 1.40 -2.96
CA GLN A 39 -2.34 2.64 -3.67
C GLN A 39 -3.55 3.58 -3.73
N LEU A 40 -3.98 4.08 -2.57
CA LEU A 40 -5.19 4.92 -2.42
C LEU A 40 -4.99 6.36 -2.93
N HIS A 41 -4.63 6.52 -4.20
CA HIS A 41 -4.46 7.81 -4.88
C HIS A 41 -4.59 7.65 -6.40
N GLY A 42 -4.73 8.78 -7.11
CA GLY A 42 -4.82 8.78 -8.57
C GLY A 42 -3.60 8.13 -9.22
N ARG A 43 -3.83 7.42 -10.33
CA ARG A 43 -2.83 6.64 -11.09
C ARG A 43 -2.14 5.52 -10.31
N GLU A 44 -2.56 5.27 -9.06
CA GLU A 44 -2.21 4.08 -8.26
C GLU A 44 -0.71 3.75 -8.33
N LEU A 45 -0.35 2.47 -8.48
CA LEU A 45 1.03 2.00 -8.52
C LEU A 45 1.91 2.72 -9.55
N ILE A 46 1.35 3.10 -10.71
CA ILE A 46 2.09 3.78 -11.78
C ILE A 46 2.60 5.14 -11.27
N ALA A 47 1.77 5.88 -10.53
CA ALA A 47 2.19 7.15 -9.94
C ALA A 47 3.32 6.93 -8.93
N THR A 48 3.20 5.91 -8.08
CA THR A 48 4.21 5.56 -7.08
C THR A 48 5.54 5.21 -7.72
N GLN A 49 5.53 4.41 -8.79
CA GLN A 49 6.73 4.07 -9.57
C GLN A 49 7.37 5.32 -10.20
N ASP A 50 6.57 6.18 -10.85
CA ASP A 50 7.05 7.44 -11.45
C ASP A 50 7.71 8.34 -10.40
N HIS A 51 7.09 8.48 -9.23
CA HIS A 51 7.60 9.32 -8.14
C HIS A 51 8.84 8.73 -7.49
N ALA A 52 8.88 7.42 -7.26
CA ALA A 52 10.05 6.74 -6.72
C ALA A 52 11.26 6.87 -7.65
N ALA A 53 11.06 6.70 -8.96
CA ALA A 53 12.13 6.86 -9.95
C ALA A 53 12.68 8.30 -9.99
N ARG A 54 11.82 9.31 -9.77
CA ARG A 54 12.23 10.72 -9.69
C ARG A 54 12.91 11.08 -8.37
N LEU A 55 12.42 10.51 -7.26
CA LEU A 55 12.98 10.73 -5.92
C LEU A 55 14.34 10.06 -5.77
N ALA A 56 14.53 8.90 -6.42
CA ALA A 56 15.75 8.09 -6.43
C ALA A 56 16.34 7.87 -5.02
N PRO A 57 15.56 7.28 -4.08
CA PRO A 57 15.97 7.13 -2.69
C PRO A 57 17.15 6.18 -2.53
N SER A 58 18.02 6.48 -1.56
CA SER A 58 19.08 5.60 -1.08
C SER A 58 18.59 4.71 0.07
N PRO A 59 19.15 3.50 0.26
CA PRO A 59 18.84 2.65 1.42
C PRO A 59 19.13 3.31 2.79
N THR A 60 19.94 4.36 2.82
CA THR A 60 20.25 5.12 4.04
C THR A 60 19.27 6.25 4.32
N ASP A 61 18.38 6.56 3.38
CA ASP A 61 17.49 7.70 3.49
C ASP A 61 16.37 7.45 4.50
N ARG A 62 15.93 8.55 5.12
CA ARG A 62 14.78 8.57 6.02
C ARG A 62 13.68 9.37 5.34
N ILE A 63 12.65 8.67 4.87
CA ILE A 63 11.56 9.26 4.10
C ILE A 63 10.33 9.42 4.99
N LEU A 64 9.66 10.58 4.89
CA LEU A 64 8.37 10.85 5.52
C LEU A 64 7.28 10.87 4.44
N ASP A 65 6.29 10.01 4.59
CA ASP A 65 5.10 9.97 3.73
C ASP A 65 3.95 10.76 4.38
N ILE A 66 3.68 11.97 3.88
CA ILE A 66 2.63 12.85 4.39
C ILE A 66 1.34 12.55 3.65
N GLY A 67 0.31 12.12 4.38
CA GLY A 67 -0.94 11.66 3.77
C GLY A 67 -0.86 10.19 3.33
N SER A 68 -0.08 9.38 4.05
CA SER A 68 0.26 8.00 3.69
C SER A 68 -0.91 7.02 3.57
N GLY A 69 -2.11 7.39 4.03
CA GLY A 69 -3.28 6.52 4.01
C GLY A 69 -3.00 5.17 4.71
N ILE A 70 -3.12 4.07 3.96
CA ILE A 70 -2.79 2.71 4.45
C ILE A 70 -1.35 2.26 4.11
N GLY A 71 -0.51 3.17 3.62
CA GLY A 71 0.94 3.02 3.53
C GLY A 71 1.48 2.33 2.28
N GLY A 72 0.72 2.24 1.19
CA GLY A 72 1.18 1.60 -0.05
C GLY A 72 2.46 2.19 -0.63
N PRO A 73 2.56 3.52 -0.86
CA PRO A 73 3.79 4.15 -1.34
C PRO A 73 4.98 3.92 -0.40
N ALA A 74 4.78 4.05 0.91
CA ALA A 74 5.83 3.77 1.89
C ALA A 74 6.33 2.32 1.83
N ARG A 75 5.43 1.32 1.73
CA ARG A 75 5.82 -0.09 1.54
C ARG A 75 6.54 -0.33 0.22
N PHE A 76 6.12 0.33 -0.86
CA PHE A 76 6.80 0.26 -2.14
C PHE A 76 8.25 0.75 -2.01
N LEU A 77 8.46 1.92 -1.43
CA LEU A 77 9.80 2.51 -1.27
C LEU A 77 10.69 1.70 -0.34
N ALA A 78 10.13 1.07 0.70
CA ALA A 78 10.88 0.26 1.64
C ALA A 78 11.25 -1.15 1.12
N ALA A 79 10.55 -1.63 0.08
CA ALA A 79 10.79 -2.93 -0.53
C ALA A 79 11.72 -2.87 -1.76
N ALA A 80 11.98 -1.67 -2.27
CA ALA A 80 12.91 -1.39 -3.37
C ALA A 80 14.35 -1.25 -2.85
#